data_AF-A0A423VEX7-F1
#
_entry.id   AF-A0A423VEX7-F1
#
_cell.length_a   1.000
_cell.length_b   1.000
_cell.length_c   1.000
_cell.angle_alpha   90.00
_cell.angle_beta   90.00
_cell.angle_gamma   90.00
#
_symmetry.space_group_name_H-M   'P 1'
#
loop_
_entity.id
_entity.type
_entity.pdbx_description
1 polymer ?
#
loop_
_entity_poly.entity_id
_entity_poly.type
_entity_poly.pdbx_seq_one_letter_code
_entity_poly.pdbx_strand_id
1 'polypeptide(L)'
;MASDDLLKILRKYDVALDPRAIASAFENREQGTLLSEWVKSRLTPDTLLTKDELNSYLIIERNGKAGDLAATTDLTTTQAHTDQELKDAIDELNRSTEAINKQTETLRQQQDALSRLLMTAGKSGDARSDLEAKRLYKWETDRKGLNTAIELLSQGLDYRISELEQQCKGPGGDVDKLVDEIFRSDNKLLSSLQKLGWELDTEDPEEIESVDKLREICARLIKYTVECIRTKLDRSYLESLESYVKSDAGDHAVKDEVHTLQDEVESLYSEILPVAQMSVEQQWLEPSLRSLSAKNSQGLGRSAEALTYMLDCLDYLLDRTGRTYERISAFKAHTNATEALIATAKTELSVATAPPVKRRSTVTSLSSPARRRPLSMTDATMTPAPRGGSSTTKPGRRSSGGALYNSPLEHLLGELAINLPGDDDPTPSNPAGTVQARASYLSSIFDERVRNAVEVGHSVQSTFEGTSMSYLSDAKTALQLVRDSVLAESPYAEVHLVDPGIEVSIGVLAQEVHTVASRLEGVERETAMLARGKNLKKEEIISRWGGHG
;
A
#
# COMPACT_ATOMS: atom_id res chain seq x y z
N MET A 1 -75.29 54.84 -68.65
CA MET A 1 -74.81 53.88 -67.63
C MET A 1 -74.46 52.52 -68.26
N ALA A 2 -75.34 51.88 -69.06
CA ALA A 2 -74.99 50.62 -69.75
C ALA A 2 -74.05 50.77 -70.96
N SER A 3 -74.06 51.93 -71.64
CA SER A 3 -73.20 52.24 -72.79
C SER A 3 -71.71 52.33 -72.43
N ASP A 4 -71.39 52.89 -71.26
CA ASP A 4 -70.01 53.09 -70.80
C ASP A 4 -69.36 51.79 -70.32
N ASP A 5 -70.14 50.88 -69.73
CA ASP A 5 -69.65 49.56 -69.33
C ASP A 5 -69.38 48.67 -70.56
N LEU A 6 -70.23 48.76 -71.59
CA LEU A 6 -69.99 48.10 -72.88
C LEU A 6 -68.71 48.63 -73.56
N LEU A 7 -68.51 49.96 -73.59
CA LEU A 7 -67.30 50.56 -74.15
C LEU A 7 -66.03 50.16 -73.37
N LYS A 8 -66.11 50.01 -72.04
CA LYS A 8 -64.98 49.54 -71.21
C LYS A 8 -64.65 48.08 -71.45
N ILE A 9 -65.65 47.22 -71.64
CA ILE A 9 -65.42 45.80 -71.93
C ILE A 9 -64.86 45.65 -73.35
N LEU A 10 -65.44 46.30 -74.36
CA LEU A 10 -64.96 46.24 -75.74
C LEU A 10 -63.53 46.79 -75.92
N ARG A 11 -63.17 47.83 -75.15
CA ARG A 11 -61.79 48.38 -75.15
C ARG A 11 -60.77 47.43 -74.52
N LYS A 12 -61.18 46.52 -73.63
CA LYS A 12 -60.28 45.48 -73.06
C LYS A 12 -59.94 44.36 -74.07
N TYR A 13 -60.79 44.16 -75.08
CA TYR A 13 -60.64 43.12 -76.10
C TYR A 13 -60.23 43.69 -77.49
N ASP A 14 -59.77 44.94 -77.53
CA ASP A 14 -59.18 45.61 -78.70
C ASP A 14 -60.09 45.69 -79.94
N VAL A 15 -61.41 45.79 -79.71
CA VAL A 15 -62.39 45.98 -80.79
C VAL A 15 -62.70 47.46 -80.94
N ALA A 16 -62.28 48.07 -82.04
CA ALA A 16 -62.49 49.49 -82.34
C ALA A 16 -63.87 49.73 -82.97
N LEU A 17 -64.88 50.07 -82.16
CA LEU A 17 -66.15 50.62 -82.65
C LEU A 17 -66.30 52.11 -82.31
N ASP A 18 -66.97 52.82 -83.22
CA ASP A 18 -67.15 54.28 -83.15
C ASP A 18 -68.16 54.66 -82.04
N PRO A 19 -67.75 55.37 -80.98
CA PRO A 19 -68.57 55.58 -79.78
C PRO A 19 -69.85 56.39 -80.01
N ARG A 20 -69.96 57.12 -81.12
CA ARG A 20 -71.16 57.88 -81.48
C ARG A 20 -72.30 57.01 -82.03
N ALA A 21 -71.96 55.89 -82.69
CA ALA A 21 -72.96 54.95 -83.23
C ALA A 21 -73.62 54.10 -82.12
N ILE A 22 -72.89 53.84 -81.04
CA ILE A 22 -73.41 53.12 -79.87
C ILE A 22 -74.33 54.04 -79.06
N ALA A 23 -73.96 55.32 -78.91
CA ALA A 23 -74.81 56.29 -78.23
C ALA A 23 -76.17 56.48 -78.93
N SER A 24 -76.21 56.54 -80.27
CA SER A 24 -77.46 56.64 -81.03
C SER A 24 -78.31 55.37 -80.97
N ALA A 25 -77.69 54.18 -80.90
CA ALA A 25 -78.43 52.92 -80.72
C ALA A 25 -79.08 52.78 -79.33
N PHE A 26 -78.52 53.44 -78.31
CA PHE A 26 -79.09 53.49 -76.95
C PHE A 26 -80.11 54.63 -76.75
N GLU A 27 -80.25 55.58 -77.69
CA GLU A 27 -81.28 56.62 -77.63
C GLU A 27 -82.69 56.08 -77.95
N ASN A 28 -82.79 55.00 -78.72
CA ASN A 28 -84.06 54.28 -78.91
C ASN A 28 -84.44 53.50 -77.64
N ARG A 29 -85.42 53.98 -76.89
CA ARG A 29 -85.76 53.52 -75.53
C ARG A 29 -86.04 52.02 -75.41
N GLU A 30 -86.65 51.39 -76.42
CA GLU A 30 -86.98 49.96 -76.41
C GLU A 30 -85.79 49.09 -76.85
N GLN A 31 -85.00 49.57 -77.81
CA GLN A 31 -83.80 48.86 -78.27
C GLN A 31 -82.65 49.00 -77.27
N GLY A 32 -82.54 50.12 -76.56
CA GLY A 32 -81.52 50.35 -75.54
C GLY A 32 -81.69 49.47 -74.31
N THR A 33 -82.93 49.15 -73.90
CA THR A 33 -83.17 48.23 -72.77
C THR A 33 -82.87 46.79 -73.17
N LEU A 34 -83.36 46.33 -74.34
CA LEU A 34 -83.09 45.00 -74.87
C LEU A 34 -81.59 44.79 -75.13
N LEU A 35 -80.92 45.80 -75.68
CA LEU A 35 -79.47 45.76 -75.88
C LEU A 35 -78.74 45.73 -74.53
N SER A 36 -79.20 46.46 -73.52
CA SER A 36 -78.59 46.41 -72.18
C SER A 36 -78.77 45.06 -71.48
N GLU A 37 -79.91 44.39 -71.66
CA GLU A 37 -80.17 43.05 -71.13
C GLU A 37 -79.39 41.98 -71.90
N TRP A 38 -79.29 42.13 -73.22
CA TRP A 38 -78.44 41.30 -74.06
C TRP A 38 -76.96 41.42 -73.68
N VAL A 39 -76.47 42.65 -73.45
CA VAL A 39 -75.08 42.90 -73.03
C VAL A 39 -74.79 42.29 -71.67
N LYS A 40 -75.71 42.42 -70.71
CA LYS A 40 -75.54 41.82 -69.37
C LYS A 40 -75.57 40.29 -69.40
N SER A 41 -76.35 39.70 -70.29
CA SER A 41 -76.51 38.24 -70.40
C SER A 41 -75.47 37.56 -71.31
N ARG A 42 -74.80 38.30 -72.20
CA ARG A 42 -73.87 37.74 -73.19
C ARG A 42 -72.42 38.24 -73.06
N LEU A 43 -72.15 39.36 -72.41
CA LEU A 43 -70.80 39.87 -72.12
C LEU A 43 -70.42 39.74 -70.63
N THR A 44 -70.50 38.52 -70.09
CA THR A 44 -70.05 38.15 -68.74
C THR A 44 -68.63 37.56 -68.85
N PRO A 45 -67.73 37.69 -67.85
CA PRO A 45 -66.36 37.14 -67.95
C PRO A 45 -66.32 35.62 -68.24
N ASP A 46 -67.38 34.88 -67.92
CA ASP A 46 -67.50 33.44 -68.20
C ASP A 46 -67.86 33.14 -69.67
N THR A 47 -68.36 34.11 -70.44
CA THR A 47 -68.71 33.97 -71.87
C THR A 47 -67.71 34.64 -72.81
N LEU A 48 -66.71 35.34 -72.26
CA LEU A 48 -65.66 36.02 -73.02
C LEU A 48 -64.35 35.25 -72.88
N LEU A 49 -63.87 34.71 -74.00
CA LEU A 49 -62.60 33.98 -74.04
C LEU A 49 -61.45 34.88 -73.56
N THR A 50 -60.73 34.47 -72.52
CA THR A 50 -59.50 35.15 -72.09
C THR A 50 -58.39 34.95 -73.13
N LYS A 51 -57.36 35.81 -73.13
CA LYS A 51 -56.27 35.75 -74.13
C LYS A 51 -55.54 34.40 -74.14
N ASP A 52 -55.43 33.75 -72.99
CA ASP A 52 -54.80 32.43 -72.85
C ASP A 52 -55.73 31.30 -73.35
N GLU A 53 -57.04 31.42 -73.13
CA GLU A 53 -58.04 30.49 -73.67
C GLU A 53 -58.20 30.63 -75.19
N LEU A 54 -58.11 31.86 -75.73
CA LEU A 54 -58.08 32.10 -77.17
C LEU A 54 -56.82 31.52 -77.82
N ASN A 55 -55.66 31.67 -77.20
CA ASN A 55 -54.44 31.01 -77.66
C ASN A 55 -54.58 29.48 -77.59
N SER A 56 -55.19 28.95 -76.54
CA SER A 56 -55.47 27.52 -76.41
C SER A 56 -56.45 27.04 -77.49
N TYR A 57 -57.49 27.81 -77.79
CA TYR A 57 -58.46 27.50 -78.86
C TYR A 57 -57.82 27.55 -80.25
N LEU A 58 -56.99 28.56 -80.54
CA LEU A 58 -56.24 28.66 -81.79
C LEU A 58 -55.23 27.51 -81.97
N ILE A 59 -54.63 27.04 -80.88
CA ILE A 59 -53.77 25.85 -80.88
C ILE A 59 -54.62 24.59 -81.18
N ILE A 60 -55.81 24.48 -80.61
CA ILE A 60 -56.72 23.34 -80.81
C ILE A 60 -57.32 23.33 -82.23
N GLU A 61 -57.63 24.50 -82.80
CA GLU A 61 -58.11 24.68 -84.18
C GLU A 61 -57.01 24.38 -85.20
N ARG A 62 -55.78 24.89 -84.98
CA ARG A 62 -54.61 24.56 -85.82
C ARG A 62 -54.27 23.07 -85.79
N ASN A 63 -54.60 22.39 -84.70
CA ASN A 63 -54.42 20.94 -84.55
C ASN A 63 -55.62 20.11 -85.07
N GLY A 64 -56.65 20.73 -85.64
CA GLY A 64 -57.83 20.05 -86.20
C GLY A 64 -58.76 19.39 -85.18
N LYS A 65 -58.43 19.46 -83.88
CA LYS A 65 -59.14 18.77 -82.79
C LYS A 65 -60.34 19.53 -82.24
N ALA A 66 -60.55 20.78 -82.66
CA ALA A 66 -61.72 21.56 -82.27
C ALA A 66 -63.02 20.93 -82.81
N GLY A 67 -62.98 20.41 -84.05
CA GLY A 67 -64.09 19.67 -84.65
C GLY A 67 -64.37 18.33 -83.94
N ASP A 68 -63.30 17.64 -83.52
CA ASP A 68 -63.42 16.39 -82.76
C ASP A 68 -64.00 16.64 -81.36
N LEU A 69 -63.59 17.70 -80.66
CA LEU A 69 -64.13 18.02 -79.34
C LEU A 69 -65.62 18.40 -79.39
N ALA A 70 -66.03 19.20 -80.37
CA ALA A 70 -67.44 19.56 -80.56
C ALA A 70 -68.32 18.35 -80.94
N ALA A 71 -67.75 17.37 -81.66
CA ALA A 71 -68.41 16.10 -81.93
C ALA A 71 -68.45 15.16 -80.70
N THR A 72 -67.49 15.28 -79.77
CA THR A 72 -67.45 14.47 -78.53
C THR A 72 -68.25 15.05 -77.37
N THR A 73 -68.64 16.33 -77.41
CA THR A 73 -69.63 16.89 -76.47
C THR A 73 -71.04 16.54 -76.91
N ASP A 74 -71.31 15.25 -77.03
CA ASP A 74 -72.66 14.72 -77.08
C ASP A 74 -73.23 14.84 -75.65
N LEU A 75 -73.91 15.97 -75.37
CA LEU A 75 -74.62 16.24 -74.11
C LEU A 75 -75.77 15.24 -73.84
N THR A 76 -75.89 14.20 -74.65
CA THR A 76 -76.82 13.09 -74.52
C THR A 76 -76.23 11.90 -73.75
N THR A 77 -74.91 11.85 -73.52
CA THR A 77 -74.25 10.83 -72.67
C THR A 77 -74.07 11.25 -71.21
N THR A 78 -74.76 12.31 -70.74
CA THR A 78 -75.14 12.35 -69.32
C THR A 78 -76.36 11.47 -69.16
N GLN A 79 -76.13 10.17 -69.07
CA GLN A 79 -77.11 9.22 -68.59
C GLN A 79 -77.55 9.70 -67.20
N ALA A 80 -78.83 10.05 -67.06
CA ALA A 80 -79.41 10.40 -65.79
C ALA A 80 -79.08 9.24 -64.84
N HIS A 81 -78.23 9.50 -63.84
CA HIS A 81 -77.86 8.49 -62.87
C HIS A 81 -79.15 7.95 -62.29
N THR A 82 -79.29 6.64 -62.30
CA THR A 82 -80.49 6.00 -61.79
C THR A 82 -80.58 6.35 -60.31
N ASP A 83 -81.78 6.61 -59.77
CA ASP A 83 -81.97 6.95 -58.35
C ASP A 83 -81.29 5.95 -57.39
N GLN A 84 -81.07 4.71 -57.83
CA GLN A 84 -80.33 3.69 -57.12
C GLN A 84 -78.81 3.90 -57.14
N GLU A 85 -78.23 4.31 -58.27
CA GLU A 85 -76.79 4.61 -58.38
C GLU A 85 -76.43 5.86 -57.57
N LEU A 86 -77.35 6.84 -57.49
CA LEU A 86 -77.19 7.99 -56.59
C LEU A 86 -77.22 7.58 -55.12
N LYS A 87 -78.11 6.66 -54.72
CA LYS A 87 -78.14 6.12 -53.35
C LYS A 87 -76.88 5.33 -53.02
N ASP A 88 -76.43 4.46 -53.92
CA ASP A 88 -75.22 3.66 -53.72
C ASP A 88 -73.97 4.57 -53.66
N ALA A 89 -73.90 5.63 -54.46
CA ALA A 89 -72.83 6.63 -54.39
C ALA A 89 -72.87 7.46 -53.10
N ILE A 90 -74.07 7.80 -52.60
CA ILE A 90 -74.24 8.48 -51.30
C ILE A 90 -73.81 7.57 -50.15
N ASP A 91 -74.20 6.30 -50.18
CA ASP A 91 -73.81 5.32 -49.16
C ASP A 91 -72.30 5.05 -49.18
N GLU A 92 -71.69 4.96 -50.36
CA GLU A 92 -70.24 4.82 -50.49
C GLU A 92 -69.48 6.09 -50.07
N LEU A 93 -70.02 7.28 -50.38
CA LEU A 93 -69.49 8.54 -49.89
C LEU A 93 -69.60 8.65 -48.37
N ASN A 94 -70.71 8.20 -47.77
CA ASN A 94 -70.89 8.16 -46.32
C ASN A 94 -69.90 7.18 -45.68
N ARG A 95 -69.73 5.97 -46.24
CA ARG A 95 -68.71 5.02 -45.78
C ARG A 95 -67.29 5.59 -45.87
N SER A 96 -66.97 6.28 -46.97
CA SER A 96 -65.69 6.97 -47.15
C SER A 96 -65.52 8.10 -46.14
N THR A 97 -66.56 8.90 -45.92
CA THR A 97 -66.54 10.00 -44.94
C THR A 97 -66.36 9.48 -43.52
N GLU A 98 -67.03 8.38 -43.16
CA GLU A 98 -66.82 7.69 -41.87
C GLU A 98 -65.40 7.10 -41.74
N ALA A 99 -64.85 6.53 -42.83
CA ALA A 99 -63.48 6.02 -42.84
C ALA A 99 -62.46 7.15 -42.66
N ILE A 100 -62.65 8.29 -43.34
CA ILE A 100 -61.82 9.49 -43.21
C ILE A 100 -61.95 10.09 -41.80
N ASN A 101 -63.16 10.12 -41.24
CA ASN A 101 -63.38 10.58 -39.86
C ASN A 101 -62.68 9.66 -38.83
N LYS A 102 -62.72 8.34 -39.03
CA LYS A 102 -61.95 7.39 -38.19
C LYS A 102 -60.45 7.62 -38.35
N GLN A 103 -59.95 7.83 -39.56
CA GLN A 103 -58.53 8.10 -39.81
C GLN A 103 -58.08 9.42 -39.18
N THR A 104 -58.84 10.50 -39.34
CA THR A 104 -58.53 11.80 -38.74
C THR A 104 -58.59 11.76 -37.21
N GLU A 105 -59.51 11.00 -36.64
CA GLU A 105 -59.56 10.78 -35.19
C GLU A 105 -58.34 9.98 -34.70
N THR A 106 -57.92 8.94 -35.42
CA THR A 106 -56.67 8.22 -35.08
C THR A 106 -55.42 9.08 -35.23
N LEU A 107 -55.38 9.97 -36.22
CA LEU A 107 -54.28 10.93 -36.40
C LEU A 107 -54.25 11.97 -35.29
N ARG A 108 -55.41 12.46 -34.83
CA ARG A 108 -55.51 13.32 -33.65
C ARG A 108 -54.98 12.62 -32.40
N GLN A 109 -55.38 11.38 -32.17
CA GLN A 109 -54.88 10.58 -31.04
C GLN A 109 -53.37 10.34 -31.14
N GLN A 110 -52.83 10.11 -32.33
CA GLN A 110 -51.38 9.99 -32.55
C GLN A 110 -50.65 11.33 -32.32
N GLN A 111 -51.22 12.45 -32.79
CA GLN A 111 -50.67 13.79 -32.56
C GLN A 111 -50.66 14.14 -31.07
N ASP A 112 -51.73 13.82 -30.34
CA ASP A 112 -51.82 14.01 -28.89
C ASP A 112 -50.85 13.09 -28.13
N ALA A 113 -50.66 11.85 -28.59
CA ALA A 113 -49.66 10.95 -28.01
C ALA A 113 -48.23 11.45 -28.25
N LEU A 114 -47.92 11.95 -29.45
CA LEU A 114 -46.61 12.52 -29.79
C LEU A 114 -46.33 13.82 -29.03
N SER A 115 -47.31 14.70 -28.90
CA SER A 115 -47.15 15.93 -28.12
C SER A 115 -46.91 15.64 -26.64
N ARG A 116 -47.61 14.65 -26.07
CA ARG A 116 -47.34 14.15 -24.70
C ARG A 116 -45.94 13.57 -24.59
N LEU A 117 -45.50 12.76 -25.55
CA LEU A 117 -44.15 12.19 -25.56
C LEU A 117 -43.08 13.29 -25.61
N LEU A 118 -43.22 14.27 -26.50
CA LEU A 118 -42.30 15.41 -26.60
C LEU A 118 -42.26 16.22 -25.29
N MET A 119 -43.41 16.48 -24.67
CA MET A 119 -43.46 17.16 -23.37
C MET A 119 -42.80 16.33 -22.26
N THR A 120 -43.00 15.00 -22.24
CA THR A 120 -42.33 14.13 -21.27
C THR A 120 -40.84 14.00 -21.52
N ALA A 121 -40.40 13.99 -22.79
CA ALA A 121 -39.00 13.94 -23.17
C ALA A 121 -38.28 15.24 -22.79
N GLY A 122 -38.91 16.40 -23.00
CA GLY A 122 -38.40 17.71 -22.54
C GLY A 122 -38.25 17.75 -21.02
N LYS A 123 -39.30 17.39 -20.27
CA LYS A 123 -39.26 17.32 -18.80
C LYS A 123 -38.20 16.33 -18.28
N SER A 124 -38.05 15.18 -18.94
CA SER A 124 -37.03 14.19 -18.58
C SER A 124 -35.62 14.67 -18.93
N GLY A 125 -35.46 15.47 -19.99
CA GLY A 125 -34.21 16.10 -20.40
C GLY A 125 -33.77 17.15 -19.37
N ASP A 126 -34.68 18.04 -18.98
CA ASP A 126 -34.45 19.05 -17.93
C ASP A 126 -34.15 18.40 -16.58
N ALA A 127 -34.91 17.37 -16.19
CA ALA A 127 -34.62 16.63 -14.97
C ALA A 127 -33.24 15.94 -15.00
N ARG A 128 -32.79 15.50 -16.19
CA ARG A 128 -31.48 14.87 -16.36
C ARG A 128 -30.35 15.89 -16.32
N SER A 129 -30.48 17.03 -16.99
CA SER A 129 -29.49 18.11 -16.95
C SER A 129 -29.33 18.69 -15.54
N ASP A 130 -30.43 18.85 -14.80
CA ASP A 130 -30.41 19.28 -13.40
C ASP A 130 -29.68 18.27 -12.49
N LEU A 131 -29.90 16.96 -12.70
CA LEU A 131 -29.18 15.92 -11.96
C LEU A 131 -27.69 15.89 -12.31
N GLU A 132 -27.33 16.09 -13.58
CA GLU A 132 -25.93 16.18 -14.02
C GLU A 132 -25.25 17.43 -13.42
N ALA A 133 -25.91 18.58 -13.42
CA ALA A 133 -25.42 19.80 -12.79
C ALA A 133 -25.21 19.63 -11.27
N LYS A 134 -26.16 19.01 -10.57
CA LYS A 134 -26.02 18.68 -9.13
C LYS A 134 -24.86 17.73 -8.86
N ARG A 135 -24.65 16.72 -9.71
CA ARG A 135 -23.51 15.78 -9.61
C ARG A 135 -22.19 16.49 -9.83
N LEU A 136 -22.09 17.35 -10.85
CA LEU A 136 -20.88 18.12 -11.12
C LEU A 136 -20.57 19.10 -9.99
N TYR A 137 -21.59 19.79 -9.46
CA TYR A 137 -21.43 20.68 -8.32
C TYR A 137 -20.90 19.91 -7.09
N LYS A 138 -21.52 18.77 -6.75
CA LYS A 138 -21.06 17.92 -5.64
C LYS A 138 -19.63 17.44 -5.86
N TRP A 139 -19.30 16.97 -7.07
CA TRP A 139 -17.95 16.52 -7.39
C TRP A 139 -16.93 17.66 -7.26
N GLU A 140 -17.28 18.87 -7.68
CA GLU A 140 -16.41 20.04 -7.57
C GLU A 140 -16.24 20.49 -6.10
N THR A 141 -17.27 20.40 -5.26
CA THR A 141 -17.14 20.66 -3.82
C THR A 141 -16.30 19.60 -3.12
N ASP A 142 -16.51 18.33 -3.45
CA ASP A 142 -15.74 17.22 -2.88
C ASP A 142 -14.27 17.32 -3.31
N ARG A 143 -14.01 17.68 -4.57
CA ARG A 143 -12.66 17.94 -5.10
C ARG A 143 -11.98 19.10 -4.40
N LYS A 144 -12.69 20.22 -4.19
CA LYS A 144 -12.15 21.37 -3.43
C LYS A 144 -11.86 20.98 -1.99
N GLY A 145 -12.77 20.26 -1.33
CA GLY A 145 -12.57 19.76 0.02
C GLY A 145 -11.34 18.85 0.13
N LEU A 146 -11.18 17.93 -0.83
CA LEU A 146 -10.02 17.04 -0.89
C LEU A 146 -8.71 17.81 -1.15
N ASN A 147 -8.71 18.79 -2.05
CA ASN A 147 -7.56 19.66 -2.26
C ASN A 147 -7.17 20.44 -1.00
N THR A 148 -8.13 21.02 -0.28
CA THR A 148 -7.83 21.71 0.98
C THR A 148 -7.29 20.77 2.06
N ALA A 149 -7.77 19.52 2.10
CA ALA A 149 -7.23 18.51 3.01
C ALA A 149 -5.80 18.11 2.65
N ILE A 150 -5.48 17.99 1.36
CA ILE A 150 -4.11 17.73 0.87
C ILE A 150 -3.19 18.90 1.27
N GLU A 151 -3.59 20.15 1.04
CA GLU A 151 -2.80 21.33 1.40
C GLU A 151 -2.55 21.43 2.91
N LEU A 152 -3.55 21.12 3.73
CA LEU A 152 -3.39 21.07 5.18
C LEU A 152 -2.44 19.97 5.63
N LEU A 153 -2.56 18.77 5.03
CA LEU A 153 -1.67 17.65 5.34
C LEU A 153 -0.24 17.92 4.89
N SER A 154 -0.04 18.54 3.72
CA SER A 154 1.27 18.90 3.20
C SER A 154 1.95 19.95 4.08
N GLN A 155 1.21 21.00 4.51
CA GLN A 155 1.72 21.99 5.46
C GLN A 155 2.05 21.37 6.82
N GLY A 156 1.22 20.44 7.30
CA GLY A 156 1.48 19.70 8.54
C GLY A 156 2.74 18.82 8.45
N LEU A 157 2.93 18.16 7.31
CA LEU A 157 4.11 17.36 7.02
C LEU A 157 5.37 18.25 6.90
N ASP A 158 5.29 19.41 6.26
CA ASP A 158 6.38 20.41 6.20
C ASP A 158 6.81 20.91 7.58
N TYR A 159 5.84 21.20 8.44
CA TYR A 159 6.10 21.59 9.82
C TYR A 159 6.82 20.48 10.58
N ARG A 160 6.36 19.22 10.44
CA ARG A 160 6.99 18.04 11.06
C ARG A 160 8.40 17.79 10.53
N ILE A 161 8.63 17.96 9.22
CA ILE A 161 9.98 17.88 8.64
C ILE A 161 10.88 18.95 9.27
N SER A 162 10.41 20.18 9.35
CA SER A 162 11.19 21.30 9.92
C SER A 162 11.51 21.08 11.40
N GLU A 163 10.54 20.55 12.16
CA GLU A 163 10.71 20.17 13.57
C GLU A 163 11.77 19.07 13.72
N LEU A 164 11.70 18.00 12.93
CA LEU A 164 12.67 16.90 12.95
C LEU A 164 14.07 17.36 12.51
N GLU A 165 14.18 18.22 11.50
CA GLU A 165 15.45 18.80 11.08
C GLU A 165 16.09 19.67 12.16
N GLN A 166 15.29 20.45 12.88
CA GLN A 166 15.79 21.26 14.00
C GLN A 166 16.26 20.36 15.16
N GLN A 167 15.51 19.29 15.45
CA GLN A 167 15.89 18.29 16.46
C GLN A 167 17.16 17.53 16.10
N CYS A 168 17.48 17.32 14.81
CA CYS A 168 18.72 16.64 14.41
C CYS A 168 19.97 17.56 14.49
N LYS A 169 19.81 18.87 14.29
CA LYS A 169 20.94 19.83 14.29
C LYS A 169 21.46 20.18 15.70
N GLY A 170 20.60 20.15 16.71
CA GLY A 170 20.94 20.54 18.09
C GLY A 170 21.82 19.56 18.89
N PRO A 171 21.59 18.24 18.87
CA PRO A 171 22.22 17.31 19.81
C PRO A 171 23.61 16.83 19.42
N GLY A 172 24.04 16.96 18.16
CA GLY A 172 25.37 16.48 17.72
C GLY A 172 26.53 17.08 18.54
N GLY A 173 26.50 18.39 18.76
CA GLY A 173 27.53 19.08 19.55
C GLY A 173 27.44 18.86 21.06
N ASP A 174 26.33 18.31 21.58
CA ASP A 174 26.20 17.93 22.99
C ASP A 174 26.77 16.52 23.23
N VAL A 175 26.54 15.61 22.28
CA VAL A 175 27.15 14.27 22.28
C VAL A 175 28.68 14.37 22.23
N ASP A 176 29.24 15.19 21.35
CA ASP A 176 30.70 15.37 21.26
C ASP A 176 31.30 15.87 22.59
N LYS A 177 30.66 16.85 23.23
CA LYS A 177 31.09 17.38 24.54
C LYS A 177 31.02 16.32 25.64
N LEU A 178 29.97 15.51 25.64
CA LEU A 178 29.79 14.43 26.61
C LEU A 178 30.86 13.35 26.42
N VAL A 179 31.17 12.99 25.18
CA VAL A 179 32.23 12.04 24.85
C VAL A 179 33.60 12.58 25.26
N ASP A 180 33.89 13.85 24.98
CA ASP A 180 35.12 14.50 25.42
C ASP A 180 35.26 14.51 26.95
N GLU A 181 34.18 14.76 27.68
CA GLU A 181 34.20 14.74 29.14
C GLU A 181 34.43 13.32 29.69
N ILE A 182 33.83 12.31 29.06
CA ILE A 182 34.10 10.90 29.40
C ILE A 182 35.57 10.57 29.18
N PHE A 183 36.13 10.86 28.00
CA PHE A 183 37.54 10.58 27.73
C PHE A 183 38.50 11.38 28.62
N ARG A 184 38.15 12.61 29.02
CA ARG A 184 38.92 13.35 30.03
C ARG A 184 38.92 12.65 31.38
N SER A 185 37.77 12.12 31.81
CA SER A 185 37.69 11.38 33.07
C SER A 185 38.46 10.06 33.02
N ASP A 186 38.43 9.37 31.89
CA ASP A 186 39.19 8.13 31.67
C ASP A 186 40.70 8.38 31.64
N ASN A 187 41.15 9.45 30.97
CA ASN A 187 42.55 9.86 30.96
C ASN A 187 43.07 10.23 32.36
N LYS A 188 42.24 10.84 33.21
CA LYS A 188 42.60 11.07 34.62
C LYS A 188 42.83 9.75 35.35
N LEU A 189 41.97 8.76 35.16
CA LEU A 189 42.11 7.43 35.76
C LEU A 189 43.36 6.70 35.24
N LEU A 190 43.63 6.75 33.93
CA LEU A 190 44.85 6.20 33.34
C LEU A 190 46.11 6.89 33.89
N SER A 191 46.07 8.20 34.11
CA SER A 191 47.19 8.93 34.70
C SER A 191 47.44 8.53 36.17
N SER A 192 46.40 8.23 36.95
CA SER A 192 46.56 7.67 38.30
C SER A 192 47.08 6.24 38.27
N LEU A 193 46.64 5.45 37.29
CA LEU A 193 47.11 4.08 37.07
C LEU A 193 48.60 4.06 36.73
N GLN A 194 49.03 4.97 35.86
CA GLN A 194 50.44 5.14 35.53
C GLN A 194 51.27 5.48 36.78
N LYS A 195 50.81 6.40 37.64
CA LYS A 195 51.50 6.71 38.89
C LYS A 195 51.63 5.50 39.80
N LEU A 196 50.56 4.72 39.96
CA LEU A 196 50.58 3.48 40.74
C LEU A 196 51.54 2.45 40.15
N GLY A 197 51.62 2.35 38.82
CA GLY A 197 52.60 1.50 38.14
C GLY A 197 54.05 1.91 38.42
N TRP A 198 54.34 3.21 38.49
CA TRP A 198 55.67 3.72 38.84
C TRP A 198 56.02 3.46 40.31
N GLU A 199 55.03 3.52 41.20
CA GLU A 199 55.19 3.16 42.62
C GLU A 199 55.43 1.65 42.82
N LEU A 200 55.08 0.82 41.83
CA LEU A 200 55.22 -0.64 41.88
C LEU A 200 56.51 -1.16 41.24
N ASP A 201 57.01 -0.47 40.21
CA ASP A 201 58.22 -0.83 39.47
C ASP A 201 59.52 -0.47 40.22
N THR A 202 59.43 0.34 41.27
CA THR A 202 60.55 0.56 42.18
C THR A 202 60.71 -0.66 43.09
N GLU A 203 61.37 -1.71 42.61
CA GLU A 203 62.04 -2.66 43.51
C GLU A 203 62.97 -1.85 44.41
N ASP A 204 62.79 -1.89 45.74
CA ASP A 204 63.59 -1.13 46.68
C ASP A 204 65.07 -1.53 46.50
N PRO A 205 65.95 -0.67 45.92
CA PRO A 205 67.36 -1.01 45.75
C PRO A 205 68.05 -1.23 47.11
N GLU A 206 67.45 -0.67 48.16
CA GLU A 206 67.82 -0.87 49.55
C GLU A 206 67.68 -2.33 49.99
N GLU A 207 66.70 -3.09 49.49
CA GLU A 207 66.52 -4.49 49.86
C GLU A 207 67.63 -5.38 49.28
N ILE A 208 68.01 -5.18 48.02
CA ILE A 208 69.11 -5.90 47.36
C ILE A 208 70.43 -5.57 48.06
N GLU A 209 70.71 -4.29 48.29
CA GLU A 209 71.89 -3.86 49.04
C GLU A 209 71.90 -4.39 50.48
N SER A 210 70.74 -4.54 51.12
CA SER A 210 70.65 -5.06 52.49
C SER A 210 71.02 -6.55 52.57
N VAL A 211 70.73 -7.35 51.54
CA VAL A 211 71.15 -8.77 51.46
C VAL A 211 72.66 -8.89 51.37
N ASP A 212 73.28 -8.09 50.51
CA ASP A 212 74.72 -8.12 50.31
C ASP A 212 75.47 -7.62 51.56
N LYS A 213 74.97 -6.55 52.19
CA LYS A 213 75.49 -6.06 53.48
C LYS A 213 75.33 -7.12 54.59
N LEU A 214 74.20 -7.82 54.65
CA LEU A 214 73.97 -8.91 55.61
C LEU A 214 74.97 -10.05 55.42
N ARG A 215 75.19 -10.48 54.18
CA ARG A 215 76.17 -11.53 53.84
C ARG A 215 77.59 -11.12 54.19
N GLU A 216 77.96 -9.87 53.91
CA GLU A 216 79.27 -9.32 54.27
C GLU A 216 79.50 -9.28 55.79
N ILE A 217 78.49 -8.82 56.55
CA ILE A 217 78.56 -8.79 58.02
C ILE A 217 78.65 -10.21 58.60
N CYS A 218 77.89 -11.17 58.07
CA CYS A 218 77.96 -12.57 58.49
C CYS A 218 79.34 -13.18 58.18
N ALA A 219 79.91 -12.93 57.01
CA ALA A 219 81.27 -13.37 56.67
C ALA A 219 82.33 -12.78 57.62
N ARG A 220 82.18 -11.50 57.98
CA ARG A 220 83.05 -10.84 58.96
C ARG A 220 82.89 -11.43 60.36
N LEU A 221 81.66 -11.76 60.77
CA LEU A 221 81.37 -12.42 62.04
C LEU A 221 81.96 -13.84 62.10
N ILE A 222 81.88 -14.61 61.02
CA ILE A 222 82.54 -15.93 60.91
C ILE A 222 84.06 -15.77 61.09
N LYS A 223 84.67 -14.80 60.40
CA LYS A 223 86.11 -14.53 60.55
C LYS A 223 86.49 -14.23 62.01
N TYR A 224 85.78 -13.30 62.66
CA TYR A 224 86.09 -12.92 64.04
C TYR A 224 85.82 -14.04 65.06
N THR A 225 84.78 -14.85 64.86
CA THR A 225 84.48 -15.99 65.74
C THR A 225 85.56 -17.06 65.62
N VAL A 226 86.00 -17.39 64.41
CA VAL A 226 87.12 -18.31 64.18
C VAL A 226 88.41 -17.79 64.83
N GLU A 227 88.76 -16.52 64.59
CA GLU A 227 89.95 -15.90 65.21
C GLU A 227 89.85 -15.88 66.75
N CYS A 228 88.68 -15.59 67.31
CA CYS A 228 88.46 -15.59 68.76
C CYS A 228 88.55 -17.00 69.37
N ILE A 229 87.98 -18.01 68.72
CA ILE A 229 88.06 -19.40 69.21
C ILE A 229 89.50 -19.91 69.10
N ARG A 230 90.20 -19.62 67.99
CA ARG A 230 91.63 -19.97 67.83
C ARG A 230 92.50 -19.35 68.92
N THR A 231 92.37 -18.05 69.14
CA THR A 231 93.15 -17.35 70.18
C THR A 231 92.82 -17.83 71.61
N LYS A 232 91.55 -18.21 71.88
CA LYS A 232 91.18 -18.85 73.16
C LYS A 232 91.78 -20.26 73.29
N LEU A 233 91.81 -21.03 72.20
CA LEU A 233 92.42 -22.35 72.18
C LEU A 233 93.93 -22.26 72.40
N ASP A 234 94.61 -21.39 71.66
CA ASP A 234 96.04 -21.07 71.81
C ASP A 234 96.36 -20.70 73.25
N ARG A 235 95.54 -19.82 73.85
CA ARG A 235 95.68 -19.42 75.24
C ARG A 235 95.53 -20.62 76.19
N SER A 236 94.49 -21.43 76.04
CA SER A 236 94.26 -22.59 76.90
C SER A 236 95.35 -23.66 76.77
N TYR A 237 95.90 -23.83 75.57
CA TYR A 237 97.02 -24.74 75.30
C TYR A 237 98.32 -24.23 75.93
N LEU A 238 98.61 -22.92 75.84
CA LEU A 238 99.77 -22.34 76.51
C LEU A 238 99.62 -22.36 78.04
N GLU A 239 98.42 -22.09 78.56
CA GLU A 239 98.13 -22.19 80.00
C GLU A 239 98.26 -23.64 80.51
N SER A 240 97.81 -24.63 79.73
CA SER A 240 97.96 -26.04 80.08
C SER A 240 99.44 -26.45 80.07
N LEU A 241 100.20 -26.07 79.05
CA LEU A 241 101.66 -26.28 79.00
C LEU A 241 102.38 -25.59 80.17
N GLU A 242 102.03 -24.35 80.53
CA GLU A 242 102.63 -23.66 81.67
C GLU A 242 102.29 -24.35 83.01
N SER A 243 101.05 -24.82 83.17
CA SER A 243 100.64 -25.59 84.34
C SER A 243 101.39 -26.93 84.44
N TYR A 244 101.68 -27.53 83.29
CA TYR A 244 102.40 -28.79 83.16
C TYR A 244 103.88 -28.63 83.49
N VAL A 245 104.55 -27.59 82.97
CA VAL A 245 105.96 -27.27 83.27
C VAL A 245 106.19 -26.96 84.75
N LYS A 246 105.18 -26.44 85.46
CA LYS A 246 105.23 -26.20 86.91
C LYS A 246 105.03 -27.47 87.75
N SER A 247 104.54 -28.56 87.15
CA SER A 247 104.33 -29.87 87.78
C SER A 247 105.47 -30.80 87.37
N ASP A 248 106.49 -30.94 88.21
CA ASP A 248 107.70 -31.76 87.94
C ASP A 248 107.36 -33.27 87.91
N ALA A 249 106.83 -33.76 86.79
CA ALA A 249 106.45 -35.16 86.55
C ALA A 249 107.20 -35.72 85.33
N GLY A 250 107.64 -36.99 85.43
CA GLY A 250 108.68 -37.64 84.60
C GLY A 250 108.64 -37.47 83.07
N ASP A 251 109.79 -37.04 82.53
CA ASP A 251 110.12 -36.53 81.18
C ASP A 251 109.77 -37.38 79.93
N HIS A 252 109.15 -38.55 80.05
CA HIS A 252 108.82 -39.44 78.91
C HIS A 252 107.32 -39.71 78.70
N ALA A 253 106.53 -39.93 79.76
CA ALA A 253 105.06 -40.06 79.64
C ALA A 253 104.41 -38.72 79.25
N VAL A 254 105.05 -37.63 79.66
CA VAL A 254 104.70 -36.24 79.41
C VAL A 254 104.68 -35.88 77.93
N LYS A 255 105.68 -36.36 77.17
CA LYS A 255 105.87 -35.99 75.77
C LYS A 255 104.82 -36.64 74.88
N ASP A 256 104.42 -37.86 75.21
CA ASP A 256 103.35 -38.57 74.50
C ASP A 256 101.99 -37.90 74.78
N GLU A 257 101.70 -37.52 76.03
CA GLU A 257 100.47 -36.77 76.37
C GLU A 257 100.41 -35.41 75.66
N VAL A 258 101.50 -34.66 75.65
CA VAL A 258 101.58 -33.37 74.95
C VAL A 258 101.41 -33.55 73.44
N HIS A 259 101.97 -34.61 72.83
CA HIS A 259 101.78 -34.90 71.42
C HIS A 259 100.33 -35.28 71.10
N THR A 260 99.68 -36.09 71.94
CA THR A 260 98.26 -36.42 71.75
C THR A 260 97.36 -35.18 71.85
N LEU A 261 97.64 -34.28 72.81
CA LEU A 261 96.94 -33.01 72.93
C LEU A 261 97.19 -32.07 71.75
N GLN A 262 98.40 -32.09 71.19
CA GLN A 262 98.71 -31.33 69.98
C GLN A 262 97.91 -31.85 68.78
N ASP A 263 97.84 -33.17 68.59
CA ASP A 263 97.06 -33.78 67.49
C ASP A 263 95.56 -33.49 67.64
N GLU A 264 95.03 -33.52 68.86
CA GLU A 264 93.64 -33.15 69.16
C GLU A 264 93.35 -31.66 68.89
N VAL A 265 94.29 -30.77 69.24
CA VAL A 265 94.20 -29.33 68.96
C VAL A 265 94.28 -29.04 67.46
N GLU A 266 95.14 -29.74 66.72
CA GLU A 266 95.24 -29.67 65.26
C GLU A 266 93.95 -30.17 64.58
N SER A 267 93.35 -31.25 65.09
CA SER A 267 92.01 -31.71 64.66
C SER A 267 90.96 -30.63 64.93
N LEU A 268 90.96 -30.02 66.11
CA LEU A 268 90.00 -28.98 66.47
C LEU A 268 90.13 -27.72 65.60
N TYR A 269 91.34 -27.32 65.19
CA TYR A 269 91.52 -26.20 64.25
C TYR A 269 90.84 -26.41 62.90
N SER A 270 90.76 -27.67 62.43
CA SER A 270 90.09 -28.01 61.18
C SER A 270 88.56 -27.91 61.31
N GLU A 271 88.02 -28.16 62.49
CA GLU A 271 86.58 -28.15 62.77
C GLU A 271 86.03 -26.76 63.14
N ILE A 272 86.86 -25.86 63.68
CA ILE A 272 86.44 -24.52 64.13
C ILE A 272 85.77 -23.72 62.99
N LEU A 273 86.32 -23.75 61.77
CA LEU A 273 85.78 -22.97 60.65
C LEU A 273 84.41 -23.49 60.19
N PRO A 274 84.23 -24.79 59.86
CA PRO A 274 82.92 -25.34 59.51
C PRO A 274 81.85 -25.12 60.60
N VAL A 275 82.20 -25.29 61.88
CA VAL A 275 81.26 -25.10 62.99
C VAL A 275 80.89 -23.62 63.17
N ALA A 276 81.86 -22.70 63.08
CA ALA A 276 81.60 -21.27 63.13
C ALA A 276 80.69 -20.81 61.98
N GLN A 277 80.98 -21.28 60.76
CA GLN A 277 80.14 -21.01 59.59
C GLN A 277 78.70 -21.47 59.81
N MET A 278 78.50 -22.75 60.18
CA MET A 278 77.17 -23.30 60.42
C MET A 278 76.43 -22.55 61.54
N SER A 279 77.13 -22.17 62.62
CA SER A 279 76.52 -21.44 63.73
C SER A 279 76.05 -20.05 63.35
N VAL A 280 76.84 -19.30 62.56
CA VAL A 280 76.49 -17.95 62.13
C VAL A 280 75.39 -17.99 61.07
N GLU A 281 75.46 -18.96 60.16
CA GLU A 281 74.42 -19.17 59.14
C GLU A 281 73.07 -19.49 59.80
N GLN A 282 73.04 -20.41 60.77
CA GLN A 282 71.81 -20.83 61.43
C GLN A 282 71.24 -19.78 62.39
N GLN A 283 72.08 -19.05 63.13
CA GLN A 283 71.62 -18.07 64.11
C GLN A 283 71.24 -16.71 63.50
N TRP A 284 71.94 -16.28 62.44
CA TRP A 284 71.84 -14.89 61.95
C TRP A 284 71.46 -14.79 60.49
N LEU A 285 72.09 -15.58 59.60
CA LEU A 285 71.86 -15.46 58.16
C LEU A 285 70.48 -15.97 57.77
N GLU A 286 70.13 -17.21 58.13
CA GLU A 286 68.84 -17.80 57.77
C GLU A 286 67.65 -17.04 58.35
N PRO A 287 67.61 -16.66 59.65
CA PRO A 287 66.47 -15.92 60.19
C PRO A 287 66.31 -14.54 59.54
N SER A 288 67.41 -13.87 59.23
CA SER A 288 67.39 -12.56 58.57
C SER A 288 66.91 -12.67 57.11
N LEU A 289 67.39 -13.67 56.37
CA LEU A 289 66.92 -13.96 55.02
C LEU A 289 65.43 -14.36 55.01
N ARG A 290 64.98 -15.17 55.97
CA ARG A 290 63.54 -15.49 56.12
C ARG A 290 62.73 -14.23 56.40
N SER A 291 63.21 -13.35 57.29
CA SER A 291 62.53 -12.08 57.59
C SER A 291 62.44 -11.16 56.36
N LEU A 292 63.50 -11.11 55.54
CA LEU A 292 63.53 -10.33 54.31
C LEU A 292 62.62 -10.94 53.24
N SER A 293 62.65 -12.27 53.07
CA SER A 293 61.75 -12.97 52.15
C SER A 293 60.28 -12.78 52.53
N ALA A 294 59.96 -12.71 53.83
CA ALA A 294 58.62 -12.42 54.32
C ALA A 294 58.19 -10.99 53.98
N LYS A 295 59.09 -10.01 54.11
CA LYS A 295 58.84 -8.62 53.66
C LYS A 295 58.65 -8.53 52.16
N ASN A 296 59.49 -9.18 51.37
CA ASN A 296 59.34 -9.26 49.92
C ASN A 296 58.01 -9.94 49.54
N SER A 297 57.61 -11.02 50.22
CA SER A 297 56.30 -11.65 49.99
C SER A 297 55.11 -10.72 50.31
N GLN A 298 55.27 -9.81 51.28
CA GLN A 298 54.29 -8.77 51.57
C GLN A 298 54.29 -7.66 50.51
N GLY A 299 55.46 -7.31 49.97
CA GLY A 299 55.60 -6.42 48.80
C GLY A 299 54.93 -7.01 47.56
N LEU A 300 55.14 -8.30 47.29
CA LEU A 300 54.46 -9.06 46.25
C LEU A 300 52.94 -9.15 46.47
N GLY A 301 52.49 -9.24 47.72
CA GLY A 301 51.07 -9.17 48.06
C GLY A 301 50.45 -7.82 47.71
N ARG A 302 51.11 -6.71 48.09
CA ARG A 302 50.70 -5.35 47.73
C ARG A 302 50.74 -5.12 46.22
N SER A 303 51.73 -5.68 45.53
CA SER A 303 51.84 -5.58 44.08
C SER A 303 50.75 -6.37 43.37
N ALA A 304 50.41 -7.56 43.86
CA ALA A 304 49.29 -8.34 43.37
C ALA A 304 47.95 -7.62 43.58
N GLU A 305 47.71 -7.06 44.78
CA GLU A 305 46.52 -6.26 45.07
C GLU A 305 46.43 -5.01 44.17
N ALA A 306 47.54 -4.30 44.00
CA ALA A 306 47.62 -3.15 43.09
C ALA A 306 47.32 -3.58 41.65
N LEU A 307 47.90 -4.68 41.15
CA LEU A 307 47.64 -5.22 39.81
C LEU A 307 46.19 -5.65 39.63
N THR A 308 45.56 -6.26 40.63
CA THR A 308 44.12 -6.57 40.57
C THR A 308 43.28 -5.31 40.48
N TYR A 309 43.61 -4.27 41.25
CA TYR A 309 42.96 -2.97 41.13
C TYR A 309 43.18 -2.34 39.74
N MET A 310 44.39 -2.46 39.18
CA MET A 310 44.68 -1.98 37.82
C MET A 310 43.82 -2.69 36.78
N LEU A 311 43.69 -4.01 36.89
CA LEU A 311 42.87 -4.83 36.02
C LEU A 311 41.39 -4.43 36.10
N ASP A 312 40.84 -4.33 37.32
CA ASP A 312 39.46 -3.91 37.56
C ASP A 312 39.18 -2.51 36.98
N CYS A 313 40.14 -1.59 37.10
CA CYS A 313 40.09 -0.27 36.50
C CYS A 313 40.07 -0.32 34.97
N LEU A 314 40.90 -1.17 34.35
CA LEU A 314 40.93 -1.33 32.90
C LEU A 314 39.63 -1.99 32.38
N ASP A 315 39.12 -2.99 33.08
CA ASP A 315 37.82 -3.61 32.77
C ASP A 315 36.67 -2.61 32.87
N TYR A 316 36.69 -1.75 33.90
CA TYR A 316 35.74 -0.64 34.02
C TYR A 316 35.82 0.33 32.84
N LEU A 317 37.03 0.70 32.40
CA LEU A 317 37.22 1.56 31.22
C LEU A 317 36.70 0.88 29.94
N LEU A 318 36.93 -0.42 29.76
CA LEU A 318 36.43 -1.18 28.62
C LEU A 318 34.90 -1.29 28.60
N ASP A 319 34.27 -1.61 29.73
CA ASP A 319 32.79 -1.64 29.84
C ASP A 319 32.19 -0.24 29.60
N ARG A 320 32.79 0.80 30.18
CA ARG A 320 32.34 2.18 29.99
C ARG A 320 32.45 2.62 28.53
N THR A 321 33.56 2.34 27.86
CA THR A 321 33.74 2.67 26.43
C THR A 321 32.84 1.83 25.52
N GLY A 322 32.58 0.57 25.85
CA GLY A 322 31.58 -0.25 25.17
C GLY A 322 30.18 0.35 25.25
N ARG A 323 29.74 0.75 26.45
CA ARG A 323 28.41 1.39 26.66
C ARG A 323 28.28 2.74 25.96
N THR A 324 29.33 3.56 25.95
CA THR A 324 29.29 4.83 25.22
C THR A 324 29.23 4.60 23.71
N TYR A 325 30.00 3.63 23.19
CA TYR A 325 29.95 3.23 21.79
C TYR A 325 28.54 2.78 21.38
N GLU A 326 27.91 1.89 22.14
CA GLU A 326 26.55 1.42 21.87
C GLU A 326 25.56 2.58 21.83
N ARG A 327 25.61 3.48 22.82
CA ARG A 327 24.72 4.66 22.88
C ARG A 327 24.93 5.63 21.71
N ILE A 328 26.19 5.87 21.31
CA ILE A 328 26.52 6.71 20.15
C ILE A 328 26.05 6.04 18.86
N SER A 329 26.22 4.72 18.74
CA SER A 329 25.78 3.97 17.56
C SER A 329 24.26 4.01 17.42
N ALA A 330 23.52 3.86 18.53
CA ALA A 330 22.06 3.97 18.56
C ALA A 330 21.62 5.39 18.22
N PHE A 331 22.25 6.41 18.81
CA PHE A 331 22.00 7.81 18.48
C PHE A 331 22.22 8.09 16.98
N LYS A 332 23.34 7.62 16.42
CA LYS A 332 23.64 7.76 14.98
C LYS A 332 22.65 6.99 14.10
N ALA A 333 22.20 5.81 14.53
CA ALA A 333 21.16 5.07 13.83
C ALA A 333 19.82 5.84 13.84
N HIS A 334 19.47 6.47 14.96
CA HIS A 334 18.30 7.34 15.06
C HIS A 334 18.41 8.57 14.15
N THR A 335 19.55 9.27 14.15
CA THR A 335 19.74 10.44 13.25
C THR A 335 19.68 10.03 11.78
N ASN A 336 20.28 8.90 11.41
CA ASN A 336 20.20 8.41 10.03
C ASN A 336 18.77 8.01 9.63
N ALA A 337 18.02 7.38 10.56
CA ALA A 337 16.63 7.02 10.33
C ALA A 337 15.73 8.26 10.19
N THR A 338 15.94 9.30 11.02
CA THR A 338 15.19 10.56 10.89
C THR A 338 15.56 11.30 9.62
N GLU A 339 16.83 11.33 9.22
CA GLU A 339 17.26 11.88 7.92
C GLU A 339 16.65 11.15 6.73
N ALA A 340 16.59 9.81 6.77
CA ALA A 340 15.93 9.01 5.75
C ALA A 340 14.42 9.30 5.70
N LEU A 341 13.75 9.40 6.85
CA LEU A 341 12.34 9.79 6.93
C LEU A 341 12.12 11.20 6.36
N ILE A 342 12.95 12.18 6.71
CA ILE A 342 12.92 13.53 6.14
C ILE A 342 13.08 13.48 4.62
N ALA A 343 14.04 12.70 4.11
CA ALA A 343 14.26 12.56 2.67
C ALA A 343 13.03 11.97 1.97
N THR A 344 12.46 10.89 2.50
CA THR A 344 11.23 10.28 1.95
C THR A 344 10.03 11.23 2.02
N ALA A 345 9.87 11.96 3.12
CA ALA A 345 8.79 12.92 3.28
C ALA A 345 8.93 14.10 2.30
N LYS A 346 10.16 14.58 2.05
CA LYS A 346 10.45 15.58 1.01
C LYS A 346 10.18 15.05 -0.39
N THR A 347 10.50 13.79 -0.69
CA THR A 347 10.19 13.21 -1.99
C THR A 347 8.69 13.11 -2.20
N GLU A 348 7.93 12.64 -1.20
CA GLU A 348 6.46 12.57 -1.27
C GLU A 348 5.82 13.96 -1.43
N LEU A 349 6.35 14.98 -0.75
CA LEU A 349 5.90 16.38 -0.94
C LEU A 349 6.22 16.93 -2.34
N SER A 350 7.35 16.51 -2.93
CA SER A 350 7.77 16.94 -4.27
C SER A 350 6.98 16.27 -5.40
N VAL A 351 6.28 15.17 -5.13
CA VAL A 351 5.34 14.56 -6.07
C VAL A 351 4.13 15.48 -6.21
N ALA A 352 4.26 16.44 -7.12
CA ALA A 352 3.14 17.27 -7.53
C ALA A 352 2.01 16.36 -8.01
N THR A 353 0.85 16.43 -7.35
CA THR A 353 -0.40 15.86 -7.86
C THR A 353 -0.57 16.33 -9.29
N ALA A 354 -0.39 15.42 -10.26
CA ALA A 354 -0.41 15.74 -11.68
C ALA A 354 -1.68 16.55 -12.00
N PRO A 355 -1.57 17.69 -12.70
CA PRO A 355 -2.75 18.46 -13.07
C PRO A 355 -3.66 17.57 -13.93
N PRO A 356 -5.00 17.70 -13.80
CA PRO A 356 -5.92 16.86 -14.53
C PRO A 356 -5.67 17.07 -16.03
N VAL A 357 -5.28 16.00 -16.71
CA VAL A 357 -5.28 15.94 -18.18
C VAL A 357 -6.69 16.35 -18.60
N LYS A 358 -6.81 17.55 -19.21
CA LYS A 358 -8.05 18.04 -19.81
C LYS A 358 -8.40 17.06 -20.92
N ARG A 359 -9.17 16.01 -20.60
CA ARG A 359 -9.78 15.15 -21.62
C ARG A 359 -10.70 16.05 -22.42
N ARG A 360 -10.27 16.32 -23.65
CA ARG A 360 -11.06 16.99 -24.68
C ARG A 360 -12.37 16.24 -24.78
N SER A 361 -13.45 16.89 -24.38
CA SER A 361 -14.82 16.41 -24.56
C SER A 361 -15.11 16.35 -26.06
N THR A 362 -14.76 15.23 -26.70
CA THR A 362 -15.39 14.83 -27.96
C THR A 362 -16.73 14.22 -27.60
N VAL A 363 -17.77 15.02 -27.80
CA VAL A 363 -19.17 14.57 -27.87
C VAL A 363 -19.25 13.50 -28.95
N THR A 364 -19.23 12.25 -28.55
CA THR A 364 -19.71 11.12 -29.35
C THR A 364 -20.57 10.28 -28.44
N SER A 365 -21.86 10.35 -28.71
CA SER A 365 -22.91 9.51 -28.18
C SER A 365 -22.57 8.04 -28.38
N LEU A 366 -22.13 7.37 -27.31
CA LEU A 366 -22.16 5.91 -27.21
C LEU A 366 -22.78 5.53 -25.87
N SER A 367 -24.03 5.10 -26.00
CA SER A 367 -24.83 4.23 -25.15
C SER A 367 -24.14 3.65 -23.91
N SER A 368 -24.74 3.89 -22.76
CA SER A 368 -24.39 3.23 -21.49
C SER A 368 -24.52 1.70 -21.59
N PRO A 369 -23.63 0.91 -20.95
CA PRO A 369 -23.85 -0.52 -20.79
C PRO A 369 -24.95 -0.72 -19.73
N ALA A 370 -26.17 -0.99 -20.20
CA ALA A 370 -27.23 -1.50 -19.38
C ALA A 370 -26.78 -2.84 -18.77
N ARG A 371 -26.56 -2.83 -17.46
CA ARG A 371 -26.30 -3.98 -16.62
C ARG A 371 -27.49 -4.93 -16.74
N ARG A 372 -27.39 -5.94 -17.61
CA ARG A 372 -28.37 -7.03 -17.70
C ARG A 372 -28.31 -7.84 -16.40
N ARG A 373 -29.31 -7.69 -15.55
CA ARG A 373 -29.67 -8.69 -14.54
C ARG A 373 -30.42 -9.81 -15.27
N PRO A 374 -30.01 -11.08 -15.17
CA PRO A 374 -30.89 -12.18 -15.54
C PRO A 374 -31.94 -12.36 -14.44
N LEU A 375 -33.21 -12.31 -14.84
CA LEU A 375 -34.32 -12.83 -14.06
C LEU A 375 -34.20 -14.36 -14.08
N SER A 376 -34.11 -14.98 -12.91
CA SER A 376 -34.46 -16.39 -12.73
C SER A 376 -35.49 -16.46 -11.60
N MET A 377 -36.68 -16.91 -11.98
CA MET A 377 -37.77 -17.33 -11.11
C MET A 377 -37.53 -18.80 -10.75
N THR A 378 -37.25 -19.10 -9.49
CA THR A 378 -37.65 -20.32 -8.75
C THR A 378 -37.40 -19.98 -7.27
N ASP A 379 -38.46 -19.67 -6.54
CA ASP A 379 -39.27 -20.57 -5.73
C ASP A 379 -38.66 -20.87 -4.34
N ALA A 380 -39.51 -20.68 -3.34
CA ALA A 380 -39.42 -20.99 -1.92
C ALA A 380 -38.04 -21.29 -1.28
N THR A 381 -37.60 -20.43 -0.35
CA THR A 381 -37.48 -20.75 1.11
C THR A 381 -36.57 -19.76 1.86
N MET A 382 -37.15 -19.12 2.88
CA MET A 382 -36.58 -18.83 4.20
C MET A 382 -35.11 -18.38 4.28
N THR A 383 -34.91 -17.07 4.39
CA THR A 383 -33.75 -16.50 5.10
C THR A 383 -34.23 -16.11 6.51
N PRO A 384 -33.67 -16.63 7.61
CA PRO A 384 -33.95 -16.09 8.93
C PRO A 384 -33.05 -14.89 9.18
N ALA A 385 -33.67 -13.75 9.48
CA ALA A 385 -33.04 -12.65 10.17
C ALA A 385 -32.82 -13.02 11.65
N PRO A 386 -31.68 -12.70 12.29
CA PRO A 386 -31.62 -12.73 13.74
C PRO A 386 -32.11 -11.38 14.27
N ARG A 387 -33.31 -11.41 14.84
CA ARG A 387 -33.87 -10.37 15.69
C ARG A 387 -33.62 -10.79 17.15
N GLY A 388 -32.97 -9.92 17.92
CA GLY A 388 -33.24 -9.76 19.36
C GLY A 388 -32.53 -10.70 20.33
N GLY A 389 -31.53 -10.15 21.03
CA GLY A 389 -31.07 -10.60 22.34
C GLY A 389 -30.88 -9.38 23.23
N SER A 390 -31.93 -9.01 23.95
CA SER A 390 -31.94 -7.95 24.97
C SER A 390 -31.23 -8.46 26.22
N SER A 391 -30.15 -7.81 26.64
CA SER A 391 -29.80 -7.75 28.06
C SER A 391 -29.38 -6.33 28.44
N THR A 392 -30.26 -5.72 29.21
CA THR A 392 -30.13 -4.54 30.04
C THR A 392 -28.74 -4.35 30.67
N THR A 393 -28.00 -3.32 30.22
CA THR A 393 -27.02 -2.60 31.05
C THR A 393 -27.19 -1.10 30.83
N LYS A 394 -27.40 -0.39 31.92
CA LYS A 394 -27.75 1.03 32.02
C LYS A 394 -26.67 1.93 31.36
N PRO A 395 -27.03 3.09 30.77
CA PRO A 395 -26.04 4.04 30.27
C PRO A 395 -25.44 4.80 31.45
N GLY A 396 -24.20 4.44 31.80
CA GLY A 396 -23.37 5.17 32.76
C GLY A 396 -23.02 6.55 32.22
N ARG A 397 -23.59 7.56 32.87
CA ARG A 397 -23.26 8.99 32.78
C ARG A 397 -21.78 9.26 32.46
N ARG A 398 -21.56 10.10 31.43
CA ARG A 398 -20.44 11.04 31.38
C ARG A 398 -20.43 11.84 32.69
N SER A 399 -19.43 11.59 33.52
CA SER A 399 -19.08 12.44 34.65
C SER A 399 -17.58 12.65 34.64
N SER A 400 -17.19 13.83 34.18
CA SER A 400 -15.95 14.48 34.60
C SER A 400 -15.98 14.65 36.12
N GLY A 401 -15.07 14.00 36.86
CA GLY A 401 -14.78 14.33 38.26
C GLY A 401 -14.56 13.14 39.20
N GLY A 402 -13.32 12.95 39.65
CA GLY A 402 -12.90 12.06 40.74
C GLY A 402 -12.69 10.60 40.29
N ALA A 403 -11.68 9.84 40.72
CA ALA A 403 -10.72 10.02 41.79
C ALA A 403 -9.58 9.00 41.60
N LEU A 404 -8.39 9.37 42.07
CA LEU A 404 -7.49 8.55 42.90
C LEU A 404 -7.30 7.06 42.51
N TYR A 405 -6.12 6.78 41.94
CA TYR A 405 -5.46 5.45 41.81
C TYR A 405 -6.13 4.40 40.89
N ASN A 406 -6.11 4.64 39.57
CA ASN A 406 -6.08 3.53 38.61
C ASN A 406 -4.60 3.21 38.32
N SER A 407 -4.24 1.92 38.38
CA SER A 407 -2.87 1.49 38.09
C SER A 407 -2.52 1.83 36.62
N PRO A 408 -1.32 2.33 36.29
CA PRO A 408 -0.93 2.66 34.90
C PRO A 408 -1.19 1.55 33.89
N LEU A 409 -1.12 0.29 34.35
CA LEU A 409 -1.41 -0.91 33.57
C LEU A 409 -2.87 -1.01 33.15
N GLU A 410 -3.82 -0.61 34.01
CA GLU A 410 -5.26 -0.63 33.70
C GLU A 410 -5.62 0.46 32.67
N HIS A 411 -4.92 1.60 32.71
CA HIS A 411 -5.08 2.64 31.70
C HIS A 411 -4.60 2.16 30.33
N LEU A 412 -3.43 1.50 30.28
CA LEU A 412 -2.85 0.95 29.04
C LEU A 412 -3.73 -0.18 28.48
N LEU A 413 -4.25 -1.06 29.34
CA LEU A 413 -5.19 -2.10 28.91
C LEU A 413 -6.54 -1.51 28.43
N GLY A 414 -6.98 -0.40 29.03
CA GLY A 414 -8.14 0.37 28.55
C GLY A 414 -7.91 0.97 27.17
N GLU A 415 -6.73 1.57 26.92
CA GLU A 415 -6.34 2.06 25.58
C GLU A 415 -6.25 0.92 24.55
N LEU A 416 -5.81 -0.25 24.98
CA LEU A 416 -5.77 -1.46 24.16
C LEU A 416 -7.13 -2.16 24.01
N ALA A 417 -8.22 -1.62 24.60
CA ALA A 417 -9.56 -2.20 24.65
C ALA A 417 -9.63 -3.63 25.23
N ILE A 418 -8.76 -3.93 26.21
CA ILE A 418 -8.72 -5.22 26.91
C ILE A 418 -9.38 -5.05 28.28
N ASN A 419 -10.58 -5.61 28.44
CA ASN A 419 -11.25 -5.66 29.73
C ASN A 419 -10.84 -6.93 30.47
N LEU A 420 -10.08 -6.78 31.55
CA LEU A 420 -9.83 -7.87 32.48
C LEU A 420 -11.15 -8.23 33.19
N PRO A 421 -11.45 -9.54 33.42
CA PRO A 421 -12.58 -9.91 34.26
C PRO A 421 -12.41 -9.32 35.66
N GLY A 422 -13.43 -8.61 36.13
CA GLY A 422 -13.39 -7.77 37.33
C GLY A 422 -13.25 -8.56 38.63
N ASP A 423 -12.64 -7.91 39.64
CA ASP A 423 -12.56 -8.36 41.04
C ASP A 423 -13.93 -8.28 41.72
N ASP A 424 -14.86 -9.14 41.33
CA ASP A 424 -16.10 -9.36 42.09
C ASP A 424 -15.89 -10.55 43.04
N ASP A 425 -15.04 -10.34 44.06
CA ASP A 425 -15.13 -10.89 45.44
C ASP A 425 -13.74 -10.92 46.11
N PRO A 426 -13.47 -10.07 47.14
CA PRO A 426 -12.28 -10.19 47.95
C PRO A 426 -12.44 -11.34 48.94
N THR A 427 -12.28 -12.59 48.47
CA THR A 427 -12.00 -13.70 49.39
C THR A 427 -10.49 -13.78 49.64
N PRO A 428 -10.01 -13.72 50.89
CA PRO A 428 -8.59 -13.61 51.23
C PRO A 428 -7.81 -14.93 51.11
N SER A 429 -8.15 -15.77 50.13
CA SER A 429 -7.47 -17.06 49.88
C SER A 429 -7.03 -17.17 48.43
N ASN A 430 -5.73 -16.98 48.20
CA ASN A 430 -4.97 -17.15 46.94
C ASN A 430 -4.87 -15.96 45.96
N PRO A 431 -4.02 -14.95 46.26
CA PRO A 431 -3.62 -13.93 45.28
C PRO A 431 -2.79 -14.48 44.10
N ALA A 432 -2.23 -15.69 44.20
CA ALA A 432 -1.46 -16.30 43.11
C ALA A 432 -2.35 -16.83 41.96
N GLY A 433 -3.56 -17.30 42.26
CA GLY A 433 -4.48 -17.87 41.27
C GLY A 433 -5.10 -16.83 40.35
N THR A 434 -5.40 -15.63 40.88
CA THR A 434 -6.00 -14.53 40.11
C THR A 434 -5.00 -13.90 39.15
N VAL A 435 -3.72 -13.76 39.53
CA VAL A 435 -2.65 -13.26 38.65
C VAL A 435 -2.38 -14.23 37.50
N GLN A 436 -2.31 -15.54 37.76
CA GLN A 436 -2.09 -16.54 36.73
C GLN A 436 -3.27 -16.63 35.75
N ALA A 437 -4.51 -16.54 36.24
CA ALA A 437 -5.70 -16.47 35.39
C ALA A 437 -5.70 -15.22 34.48
N ARG A 438 -5.35 -14.04 35.03
CA ARG A 438 -5.21 -12.80 34.25
C ARG A 438 -4.11 -12.90 33.20
N ALA A 439 -2.96 -13.47 33.53
CA ALA A 439 -1.86 -13.69 32.59
C ALA A 439 -2.28 -14.64 31.45
N SER A 440 -3.01 -15.72 31.76
CA SER A 440 -3.51 -16.65 30.75
C SER A 440 -4.51 -16.00 29.78
N TYR A 441 -5.41 -15.16 30.29
CA TYR A 441 -6.38 -14.41 29.47
C TYR A 441 -5.68 -13.39 28.56
N LEU A 442 -4.70 -12.64 29.08
CA LEU A 442 -3.89 -11.73 28.28
C LEU A 442 -3.09 -12.47 27.20
N SER A 443 -2.55 -13.65 27.52
CA SER A 443 -1.86 -14.48 26.52
C SER A 443 -2.81 -14.98 25.43
N SER A 444 -4.04 -15.39 25.77
CA SER A 444 -5.02 -15.81 24.75
C SER A 444 -5.45 -14.66 23.83
N ILE A 445 -5.60 -13.44 24.37
CA ILE A 445 -5.92 -12.26 23.56
C ILE A 445 -4.74 -11.88 22.67
N PHE A 446 -3.51 -11.97 23.19
CA PHE A 446 -2.31 -11.73 22.40
C PHE A 446 -2.23 -12.72 21.23
N ASP A 447 -2.39 -14.01 21.49
CA ASP A 447 -2.37 -15.05 20.46
C ASP A 447 -3.50 -14.87 19.44
N GLU A 448 -4.69 -14.45 19.87
CA GLU A 448 -5.80 -14.13 18.98
C GLU A 448 -5.49 -12.92 18.09
N ARG A 449 -4.90 -11.85 18.65
CA ARG A 449 -4.49 -10.67 17.87
C ARG A 449 -3.37 -10.98 16.89
N VAL A 450 -2.40 -11.80 17.27
CA VAL A 450 -1.33 -12.25 16.38
C VAL A 450 -1.92 -13.06 15.23
N ARG A 451 -2.84 -14.00 15.52
CA ARG A 451 -3.52 -14.78 14.47
C ARG A 451 -4.32 -13.90 13.52
N ASN A 452 -5.09 -12.96 14.06
CA ASN A 452 -5.89 -12.01 13.27
C ASN A 452 -4.98 -11.11 12.40
N ALA A 453 -3.83 -10.67 12.92
CA ALA A 453 -2.87 -9.89 12.14
C ALA A 453 -2.27 -10.68 10.98
N VAL A 454 -1.94 -11.96 11.19
CA VAL A 454 -1.47 -12.87 10.13
C VAL A 454 -2.56 -13.11 9.08
N GLU A 455 -3.82 -13.32 9.51
CA GLU A 455 -4.94 -13.52 8.61
C GLU A 455 -5.25 -12.28 7.77
N VAL A 456 -5.25 -11.09 8.38
CA VAL A 456 -5.39 -9.82 7.68
C VAL A 456 -4.23 -9.63 6.69
N GLY A 457 -3.00 -9.93 7.10
CA GLY A 457 -1.83 -9.89 6.21
C GLY A 457 -1.99 -10.80 4.99
N HIS A 458 -2.43 -12.04 5.19
CA HIS A 458 -2.69 -12.97 4.10
C HIS A 458 -3.84 -12.51 3.20
N SER A 459 -4.92 -11.97 3.77
CA SER A 459 -6.07 -11.44 3.02
C SER A 459 -5.68 -10.23 2.16
N VAL A 460 -4.90 -9.29 2.72
CA VAL A 460 -4.37 -8.14 1.98
C VAL A 460 -3.42 -8.59 0.88
N GLN A 461 -2.53 -9.55 1.15
CA GLN A 461 -1.63 -10.09 0.13
C GLN A 461 -2.40 -10.78 -1.00
N SER A 462 -3.38 -11.63 -0.66
CA SER A 462 -4.19 -12.35 -1.66
C SER A 462 -5.03 -11.39 -2.52
N THR A 463 -5.59 -10.34 -1.93
CA THR A 463 -6.34 -9.32 -2.67
C THR A 463 -5.43 -8.46 -3.54
N PHE A 464 -4.22 -8.14 -3.08
CA PHE A 464 -3.20 -7.45 -3.87
C PHE A 464 -2.74 -8.31 -5.05
N GLU A 465 -2.46 -9.59 -4.83
CA GLU A 465 -2.08 -10.53 -5.90
C GLU A 465 -3.20 -10.70 -6.91
N GLY A 466 -4.44 -10.91 -6.45
CA GLY A 466 -5.59 -11.06 -7.34
C GLY A 466 -5.87 -9.82 -8.20
N THR A 467 -5.77 -8.63 -7.60
CA THR A 467 -5.93 -7.36 -8.36
C THR A 467 -4.77 -7.15 -9.32
N SER A 468 -3.53 -7.36 -8.89
CA SER A 468 -2.34 -7.26 -9.75
C SER A 468 -2.39 -8.22 -10.92
N MET A 469 -2.77 -9.49 -10.70
CA MET A 469 -2.94 -10.48 -11.76
C MET A 469 -4.04 -10.06 -12.74
N SER A 470 -5.15 -9.49 -12.24
CA SER A 470 -6.22 -9.00 -13.12
C SER A 470 -5.72 -7.86 -14.02
N TYR A 471 -4.99 -6.88 -13.47
CA TYR A 471 -4.41 -5.78 -14.26
C TYR A 471 -3.35 -6.27 -15.25
N LEU A 472 -2.49 -7.21 -14.86
CA LEU A 472 -1.50 -7.80 -15.77
C LEU A 472 -2.17 -8.61 -16.88
N SER A 473 -3.25 -9.32 -16.58
CA SER A 473 -4.02 -10.06 -17.59
C SER A 473 -4.71 -9.11 -18.57
N ASP A 474 -5.31 -8.02 -18.08
CA ASP A 474 -5.97 -7.01 -18.90
C ASP A 474 -4.95 -6.27 -19.79
N ALA A 475 -3.80 -5.88 -19.21
CA ALA A 475 -2.70 -5.28 -19.96
C ALA A 475 -2.14 -6.23 -21.02
N LYS A 476 -2.03 -7.53 -20.71
CA LYS A 476 -1.64 -8.55 -21.70
C LYS A 476 -2.67 -8.66 -22.83
N THR A 477 -3.96 -8.65 -22.52
CA THR A 477 -5.01 -8.68 -23.56
C THR A 477 -5.02 -7.40 -24.39
N ALA A 478 -4.81 -6.23 -23.77
CA ALA A 478 -4.69 -4.97 -24.50
C ALA A 478 -3.45 -4.96 -25.41
N LEU A 479 -2.31 -5.46 -24.94
CA LEU A 479 -1.11 -5.63 -25.75
C LEU A 479 -1.31 -6.63 -26.89
N GLN A 480 -2.05 -7.73 -26.66
CA GLN A 480 -2.44 -8.65 -27.72
C GLN A 480 -3.33 -7.97 -28.76
N LEU A 481 -4.34 -7.21 -28.35
CA LEU A 481 -5.20 -6.46 -29.27
C LEU A 481 -4.41 -5.42 -30.08
N VAL A 482 -3.49 -4.69 -29.44
CA VAL A 482 -2.61 -3.74 -30.15
C VAL A 482 -1.70 -4.47 -31.12
N ARG A 483 -1.10 -5.59 -30.69
CA ARG A 483 -0.28 -6.42 -31.57
C ARG A 483 -1.08 -6.94 -32.75
N ASP A 484 -2.30 -7.44 -32.54
CA ASP A 484 -3.16 -7.98 -33.57
C ASP A 484 -3.65 -6.88 -34.52
N SER A 485 -3.92 -5.67 -34.00
CA SER A 485 -4.22 -4.49 -34.81
C SER A 485 -3.03 -4.05 -35.67
N VAL A 486 -1.81 -4.03 -35.10
CA VAL A 486 -0.58 -3.69 -35.82
C VAL A 486 -0.23 -4.77 -36.86
N LEU A 487 -0.45 -6.04 -36.54
CA LEU A 487 -0.28 -7.14 -37.48
C LEU A 487 -1.33 -7.08 -38.59
N ALA A 488 -2.58 -6.74 -38.29
CA ALA A 488 -3.64 -6.57 -39.29
C ALA A 488 -3.41 -5.38 -40.24
N GLU A 489 -2.82 -4.29 -39.75
CA GLU A 489 -2.44 -3.13 -40.58
C GLU A 489 -1.09 -3.31 -41.30
N SER A 490 -0.33 -4.34 -40.94
CA SER A 490 0.97 -4.66 -41.52
C SER A 490 0.82 -5.56 -42.76
N PRO A 491 1.62 -5.36 -43.82
CA PRO A 491 1.65 -6.28 -44.98
C PRO A 491 2.17 -7.69 -44.62
N TYR A 492 2.56 -7.91 -43.37
CA TYR A 492 2.95 -9.21 -42.81
C TYR A 492 1.83 -9.89 -41.99
N ALA A 493 0.57 -9.44 -42.13
CA ALA A 493 -0.59 -10.00 -41.45
C ALA A 493 -0.78 -11.50 -41.72
N GLU A 494 -0.61 -11.90 -42.98
CA GLU A 494 -0.52 -13.30 -43.38
C GLU A 494 0.95 -13.69 -43.44
N VAL A 495 1.38 -14.49 -42.48
CA VAL A 495 2.69 -15.14 -42.52
C VAL A 495 2.62 -16.22 -43.58
N HIS A 496 3.01 -15.86 -44.81
CA HIS A 496 3.21 -16.85 -45.86
C HIS A 496 4.50 -17.62 -45.61
N LEU A 497 4.43 -18.95 -45.56
CA LEU A 497 5.63 -19.79 -45.57
C LEU A 497 6.34 -19.60 -46.91
N VAL A 498 7.68 -19.61 -46.87
CA VAL A 498 8.53 -19.40 -48.06
C VAL A 498 8.25 -20.43 -49.17
N ASP A 499 7.66 -21.57 -48.83
CA ASP A 499 7.23 -22.60 -49.76
C ASP A 499 5.68 -22.79 -49.71
N PRO A 500 4.95 -22.38 -50.76
CA PRO A 500 3.49 -22.54 -50.82
C PRO A 500 3.04 -24.02 -50.85
N GLY A 501 3.92 -24.95 -51.21
CA GLY A 501 3.62 -26.39 -51.12
C GLY A 501 3.45 -26.87 -49.68
N ILE A 502 4.20 -26.27 -48.75
CA ILE A 502 4.12 -26.61 -47.33
C ILE A 502 2.83 -26.05 -46.71
N GLU A 503 2.38 -24.86 -47.11
CA GLU A 503 1.08 -24.32 -46.66
C GLU A 503 -0.08 -25.21 -47.04
N VAL A 504 -0.09 -25.71 -48.28
CA VAL A 504 -1.12 -26.66 -48.74
C VAL A 504 -1.06 -27.95 -47.91
N SER A 505 0.14 -28.46 -47.62
CA SER A 505 0.28 -29.66 -46.79
C SER A 505 -0.17 -29.44 -45.33
N ILE A 506 0.06 -28.26 -44.75
CA ILE A 506 -0.42 -27.88 -43.41
C ILE A 506 -1.93 -27.71 -43.41
N GLY A 507 -2.51 -27.13 -44.46
CA GLY A 507 -3.96 -27.03 -44.63
C GLY A 507 -4.62 -28.42 -44.68
N VAL A 508 -4.03 -29.36 -45.42
CA VAL A 508 -4.48 -30.76 -45.46
C VAL A 508 -4.34 -31.41 -44.09
N LEU A 509 -3.21 -31.22 -43.39
CA LEU A 509 -3.00 -31.77 -42.04
C LEU A 509 -4.00 -31.20 -41.03
N ALA A 510 -4.32 -29.90 -41.10
CA ALA A 510 -5.31 -29.26 -40.23
C ALA A 510 -6.73 -29.82 -40.49
N GLN A 511 -7.08 -30.05 -41.76
CA GLN A 511 -8.32 -30.72 -42.15
C GLN A 511 -8.37 -32.14 -41.57
N GLU A 512 -7.29 -32.92 -41.71
CA GLU A 512 -7.19 -34.28 -41.17
C GLU A 512 -7.29 -34.28 -39.64
N VAL A 513 -6.61 -33.38 -38.94
CA VAL A 513 -6.72 -33.23 -37.48
C VAL A 513 -8.14 -32.88 -37.07
N HIS A 514 -8.84 -32.01 -37.80
CA HIS A 514 -10.24 -31.69 -37.52
C HIS A 514 -11.17 -32.90 -37.75
N THR A 515 -10.91 -33.70 -38.78
CA THR A 515 -11.64 -34.97 -38.98
C THR A 515 -11.36 -35.98 -37.88
N VAL A 516 -10.12 -36.06 -37.37
CA VAL A 516 -9.77 -36.94 -36.25
C VAL A 516 -10.40 -36.44 -34.95
N ALA A 517 -10.39 -35.14 -34.69
CA ALA A 517 -10.99 -34.54 -33.50
C ALA A 517 -12.52 -34.72 -33.48
N SER A 518 -13.20 -34.51 -34.60
CA SER A 518 -14.65 -34.76 -34.71
C SER A 518 -15.00 -36.24 -34.58
N ARG A 519 -14.15 -37.15 -35.09
CA ARG A 519 -14.30 -38.59 -34.85
C ARG A 519 -14.07 -38.96 -33.39
N LEU A 520 -13.08 -38.35 -32.73
CA LEU A 520 -12.81 -38.56 -31.30
C LEU A 520 -13.98 -38.07 -30.45
N GLU A 521 -14.53 -36.90 -30.75
CA GLU A 521 -15.70 -36.36 -30.06
C GLU A 521 -16.96 -37.20 -30.34
N GLY A 522 -17.07 -37.80 -31.53
CA GLY A 522 -18.09 -38.81 -31.83
C GLY A 522 -17.96 -40.04 -30.94
N VAL A 523 -16.75 -40.59 -30.84
CA VAL A 523 -16.43 -41.75 -29.97
C VAL A 523 -16.61 -41.40 -28.49
N GLU A 524 -16.29 -40.18 -28.07
CA GLU A 524 -16.48 -39.70 -26.70
C GLU A 524 -17.98 -39.57 -26.37
N ARG A 525 -18.81 -39.09 -27.30
CA ARG A 525 -20.27 -39.09 -27.14
C ARG A 525 -20.84 -40.51 -27.10
N GLU A 526 -20.36 -41.42 -27.95
CA GLU A 526 -20.80 -42.83 -27.94
C GLU A 526 -20.40 -43.55 -26.65
N THR A 527 -19.18 -43.34 -26.17
CA THR A 527 -18.71 -43.89 -24.89
C THR A 527 -19.45 -43.27 -23.69
N ALA A 528 -19.78 -41.98 -23.73
CA ALA A 528 -20.63 -41.33 -22.74
C ALA A 528 -22.06 -41.87 -22.73
N MET A 529 -22.65 -42.17 -23.89
CA MET A 529 -23.96 -42.83 -23.99
C MET A 529 -23.92 -44.25 -23.42
N LEU A 530 -22.89 -45.03 -23.74
CA LEU A 530 -22.71 -46.38 -23.18
C LEU A 530 -22.48 -46.36 -21.66
N ALA A 531 -21.77 -45.35 -21.14
CA ALA A 531 -21.58 -45.14 -19.70
C ALA A 531 -22.89 -44.75 -18.99
N ARG A 532 -23.71 -43.89 -19.59
CA ARG A 532 -25.06 -43.54 -19.08
C ARG A 532 -25.99 -44.76 -19.04
N GLY A 533 -25.95 -45.61 -20.07
CA GLY A 533 -26.71 -46.87 -20.09
C GLY A 533 -26.31 -47.87 -18.99
N LYS A 534 -25.02 -47.92 -18.63
CA LYS A 534 -24.53 -48.72 -17.49
C LYS A 534 -24.96 -48.13 -16.14
N ASN A 535 -24.99 -46.80 -16.03
CA ASN A 535 -25.44 -46.12 -14.81
C ASN A 535 -26.94 -46.28 -14.56
N LEU A 536 -27.79 -46.33 -15.59
CA LEU A 536 -29.21 -46.63 -15.43
C LEU A 536 -29.46 -48.04 -14.88
N LYS A 537 -28.70 -49.04 -15.35
CA LYS A 537 -28.75 -50.40 -14.76
C LYS A 537 -28.23 -50.43 -13.32
N LYS A 538 -27.20 -49.62 -13.03
CA LYS A 538 -26.67 -49.48 -11.67
C LYS A 538 -27.67 -48.79 -10.74
N GLU A 539 -28.37 -47.76 -11.20
CA GLU A 539 -29.45 -47.08 -10.47
C GLU A 539 -30.69 -47.95 -10.31
N GLU A 540 -31.03 -48.79 -11.29
CA GLU A 540 -32.09 -49.81 -11.17
C GLU A 540 -31.76 -50.87 -10.11
N ILE A 541 -30.49 -51.29 -10.03
CA ILE A 541 -30.01 -52.19 -8.97
C ILE A 541 -30.02 -51.47 -7.62
N ILE A 542 -29.54 -50.23 -7.53
CA ILE A 542 -29.54 -49.45 -6.27
C ILE A 542 -30.96 -49.16 -5.80
N SER A 543 -31.93 -48.92 -6.69
CA SER A 543 -33.34 -48.73 -6.32
C SER A 543 -34.05 -50.03 -5.94
N ARG A 544 -33.64 -51.17 -6.50
CA ARG A 544 -34.15 -52.50 -6.10
C ARG A 544 -33.58 -53.02 -4.78
N TRP A 545 -32.40 -52.57 -4.36
CA TRP A 545 -31.71 -53.09 -3.17
C TRP A 545 -31.43 -52.04 -2.08
N GLY A 546 -31.59 -50.74 -2.38
CA GLY A 546 -31.29 -49.63 -1.47
C GLY A 546 -32.46 -49.12 -0.63
N GLY A 547 -33.57 -49.86 -0.59
CA GLY A 547 -34.72 -49.54 0.24
C GLY A 547 -34.91 -50.55 1.37
N HIS A 548 -34.08 -50.49 2.41
CA HIS A 548 -34.41 -50.76 3.82
C HIS A 548 -33.13 -50.67 4.67
N GLY A 549 -33.07 -49.69 5.56
CA GLY A 549 -32.00 -49.40 6.50
C GLY A 549 -32.25 -48.08 7.19
#